data_AF-A0A535B802-F1
#
_entry.id   AF-A0A535B802-F1
#
_cell.length_a   1.000
_cell.length_b   1.000
_cell.length_c   1.000
_cell.angle_alpha   90.00
_cell.angle_beta   90.00
_cell.angle_gamma   90.00
#
_symmetry.space_group_name_H-M   'P 1'
#
loop_
_entity.id
_entity.type
_entity.pdbx_description
1 polymer ?
#
loop_
_entity_poly.entity_id
_entity_poly.type
_entity_poly.pdbx_seq_one_letter_code
_entity_poly.pdbx_strand_id
1 'polypeptide(L)'
;MKQNLSPLVDAMSRKEFYPHRPAEVEVRQSHISYVFLAGPYVYKIKKPVRFPFLDYSTLQKRQHFCREEVRLNRRLAPETYLDVLGVCRSNTGFALAENLPAGDRVIEYAVKMKRLPEDRMLSFLVGQEVVLPSLMLAIAKKLASFHEMASVENSRLYGSLDAIAANIRGNFEETRRFIDRTISLKLFERIREYNETFFRENADFFARRISEGRVREGHGDLRAEHICLVDDIVIFDCVEFDEGLRYGDVASEIGFLSMDLDFLGAVDPAAELEVAYASAARDPALAALLPFYKCYRAYVRGKVESLKSEEREIANEGRRKASLQALRYFCLSSRYTKRENSPLLLVVCGMIATGKSTLAWLLAALTGFPVIDSDRVRKKLASIPATARAGEEYQRGIYSAEFTQLTYETLLISAEKQLASGKGVIVDATFGDRKHHRLFLNRAGSLKIPVIFLECRADENIVRRRLEERAKSVREASDATWEMYQRMRRDFHPLSEIPQEHHLPIDTEHALLHDLDRIEELL
;
A
#
# COMPACT_ATOMS: atom_id res chain seq x y z
N MET A 1 -20.87 -28.30 -15.03
CA MET A 1 -21.91 -27.25 -14.96
C MET A 1 -21.35 -26.06 -14.20
N LYS A 2 -21.05 -24.95 -14.89
CA LYS A 2 -20.69 -23.67 -14.25
C LYS A 2 -21.94 -23.21 -13.47
N GLN A 3 -21.92 -23.24 -12.15
CA GLN A 3 -23.04 -22.69 -11.38
C GLN A 3 -23.14 -21.19 -11.68
N ASN A 4 -24.28 -20.82 -12.25
CA ASN A 4 -24.67 -19.46 -12.61
C ASN A 4 -24.82 -18.68 -11.29
N LEU A 5 -23.77 -18.00 -10.85
CA LEU A 5 -23.82 -17.12 -9.68
C LEU A 5 -24.48 -15.77 -9.98
N SER A 6 -24.65 -15.41 -11.25
CA SER A 6 -25.33 -14.16 -11.63
C SER A 6 -26.72 -14.05 -10.99
N PRO A 7 -27.64 -15.03 -11.08
CA PRO A 7 -28.96 -14.90 -10.46
C PRO A 7 -28.94 -14.73 -8.93
N LEU A 8 -28.00 -15.38 -8.24
CA LEU A 8 -27.87 -15.24 -6.78
C LEU A 8 -27.26 -13.88 -6.42
N VAL A 9 -26.18 -13.48 -7.10
CA VAL A 9 -25.53 -12.17 -6.89
C VAL A 9 -26.52 -11.04 -7.20
N ASP A 10 -27.28 -11.15 -8.29
CA ASP A 10 -28.32 -10.19 -8.68
C ASP A 10 -29.42 -10.10 -7.63
N ALA A 11 -29.79 -11.22 -7.01
CA ALA A 11 -30.74 -11.24 -5.90
C ALA A 11 -30.17 -10.57 -4.65
N MET A 12 -28.94 -10.93 -4.24
CA MET A 12 -28.26 -10.34 -3.09
C MET A 12 -27.95 -8.85 -3.28
N SER A 13 -27.91 -8.35 -4.51
CA SER A 13 -27.73 -6.93 -4.81
C SER A 13 -28.98 -6.09 -4.55
N ARG A 14 -30.13 -6.71 -4.23
CA ARG A 14 -31.41 -6.04 -4.02
C ARG A 14 -31.68 -5.86 -2.54
N LYS A 15 -32.17 -4.69 -2.14
CA LYS A 15 -32.52 -4.38 -0.74
C LYS A 15 -33.58 -5.34 -0.16
N GLU A 16 -34.49 -5.85 -0.99
CA GLU A 16 -35.55 -6.77 -0.58
C GLU A 16 -35.03 -8.17 -0.20
N PHE A 17 -33.80 -8.51 -0.57
CA PHE A 17 -33.18 -9.78 -0.20
C PHE A 17 -32.88 -9.85 1.31
N TYR A 18 -32.66 -8.70 1.95
CA TYR A 18 -32.23 -8.63 3.34
C TYR A 18 -33.41 -8.35 4.28
N PRO A 19 -33.52 -9.06 5.43
CA PRO A 19 -34.61 -8.87 6.38
C PRO A 19 -34.76 -7.42 6.88
N HIS A 20 -33.64 -6.73 7.11
CA HIS A 20 -33.60 -5.36 7.60
C HIS A 20 -33.79 -4.29 6.51
N ARG A 21 -33.98 -4.69 5.24
CA ARG A 21 -34.28 -3.81 4.09
C ARG A 21 -33.42 -2.53 4.06
N PRO A 22 -32.10 -2.64 3.78
CA PRO A 22 -31.23 -1.47 3.74
C PRO A 22 -31.66 -0.46 2.66
N ALA A 23 -31.23 0.80 2.79
CA ALA A 23 -31.53 1.82 1.80
C ALA A 23 -30.92 1.49 0.42
N GLU A 24 -29.70 0.96 0.43
CA GLU A 24 -28.95 0.52 -0.74
C GLU A 24 -28.10 -0.71 -0.41
N VAL A 25 -27.62 -1.37 -1.47
CA VAL A 25 -26.65 -2.46 -1.36
C VAL A 25 -25.50 -2.16 -2.31
N GLU A 26 -24.32 -1.91 -1.76
CA GLU A 26 -23.10 -1.78 -2.55
C GLU A 26 -22.48 -3.17 -2.73
N VAL A 27 -22.12 -3.52 -3.96
CA VAL A 27 -21.50 -4.81 -4.28
C VAL A 27 -20.03 -4.60 -4.59
N ARG A 28 -19.17 -5.28 -3.84
CA ARG A 28 -17.73 -5.37 -4.11
C ARG A 28 -17.36 -6.79 -4.48
N GLN A 29 -16.36 -6.92 -5.33
CA GLN A 29 -15.90 -8.22 -5.82
C GLN A 29 -14.38 -8.32 -5.70
N SER A 30 -13.90 -9.46 -5.17
CA SER A 30 -12.50 -9.87 -5.25
C SER A 30 -12.35 -11.05 -6.23
N HIS A 31 -11.13 -11.57 -6.41
CA HIS A 31 -10.91 -12.77 -7.23
C HIS A 31 -11.62 -14.02 -6.67
N ILE A 32 -11.89 -14.05 -5.36
CA ILE A 32 -12.39 -15.25 -4.66
C ILE A 32 -13.74 -15.05 -3.95
N SER A 33 -14.30 -13.84 -3.91
CA SER A 33 -15.55 -13.56 -3.18
C SER A 33 -16.37 -12.41 -3.78
N TYR A 34 -17.66 -12.38 -3.42
CA TYR A 34 -18.53 -11.21 -3.53
C TYR A 34 -18.86 -10.71 -2.12
N VAL A 35 -18.89 -9.40 -1.95
CA VAL A 35 -19.14 -8.70 -0.69
C VAL A 35 -20.28 -7.72 -0.90
N PHE A 36 -21.31 -7.80 -0.08
CA PHE A 36 -22.51 -6.98 -0.17
C PHE A 36 -22.62 -6.11 1.08
N LEU A 37 -22.44 -4.79 0.93
CA LEU A 37 -22.55 -3.82 2.01
C LEU A 37 -24.02 -3.37 2.07
N ALA A 38 -24.75 -3.93 3.02
CA ALA A 38 -26.21 -3.83 3.14
C ALA A 38 -26.58 -3.09 4.42
N GLY A 39 -26.52 -1.75 4.40
CA GLY A 39 -26.77 -0.91 5.58
C GLY A 39 -25.73 -1.18 6.70
N PRO A 40 -26.15 -1.58 7.93
CA PRO A 40 -25.24 -1.83 9.04
C PRO A 40 -24.49 -3.18 8.95
N TYR A 41 -24.80 -4.02 7.97
CA TYR A 41 -24.21 -5.36 7.83
C TYR A 41 -23.46 -5.52 6.51
N VAL A 42 -22.51 -6.44 6.52
CA VAL A 42 -21.80 -6.92 5.32
C VAL A 42 -22.02 -8.42 5.20
N TYR A 43 -22.32 -8.87 3.98
CA TYR A 43 -22.47 -10.29 3.66
C TYR A 43 -21.41 -10.69 2.63
N LYS A 44 -20.63 -11.73 2.90
CA LYS A 44 -19.58 -12.23 2.00
C LYS A 44 -19.88 -13.65 1.57
N ILE A 45 -19.97 -13.89 0.26
CA ILE A 45 -20.07 -15.25 -0.32
C ILE A 45 -18.80 -15.57 -1.10
N LYS A 46 -18.39 -16.84 -1.07
CA LYS A 46 -17.18 -17.32 -1.74
C LYS A 46 -17.50 -17.74 -3.17
N LYS A 47 -16.61 -17.42 -4.11
CA LYS A 47 -16.73 -17.84 -5.51
C LYS A 47 -16.34 -19.32 -5.67
N PRO A 48 -16.97 -20.09 -6.56
CA PRO A 48 -16.71 -21.51 -6.80
C PRO A 48 -15.48 -21.68 -7.69
N VAL A 49 -14.34 -21.23 -7.19
CA VAL A 49 -13.05 -21.24 -7.89
C VAL A 49 -12.11 -22.26 -7.28
N ARG A 50 -11.12 -22.69 -8.06
CA ARG A 50 -10.03 -23.56 -7.61
C ARG A 50 -8.71 -23.02 -8.16
N PHE A 51 -7.83 -22.61 -7.26
CA PHE A 51 -6.47 -22.17 -7.49
C PHE A 51 -5.49 -23.14 -6.80
N PRO A 52 -4.18 -23.10 -7.10
CA PRO A 52 -3.19 -23.97 -6.44
C PRO A 52 -3.18 -23.87 -4.91
N PHE A 53 -3.51 -22.70 -4.37
CA PHE A 53 -3.52 -22.39 -2.93
C PHE A 53 -4.93 -22.34 -2.33
N LEU A 54 -5.99 -22.56 -3.12
CA LEU A 54 -7.37 -22.33 -2.68
C LEU A 54 -8.36 -23.21 -3.41
N ASP A 55 -9.25 -23.89 -2.69
CA ASP A 55 -10.32 -24.67 -3.30
C ASP A 55 -11.69 -24.37 -2.70
N TYR A 56 -12.49 -23.59 -3.43
CA TYR A 56 -13.89 -23.28 -3.13
C TYR A 56 -14.87 -23.97 -4.09
N SER A 57 -14.42 -24.98 -4.83
CA SER A 57 -15.16 -25.59 -5.93
C SER A 57 -16.49 -26.23 -5.50
N THR A 58 -16.59 -26.73 -4.27
CA THR A 58 -17.81 -27.38 -3.74
C THR A 58 -18.48 -26.55 -2.65
N LEU A 59 -19.79 -26.73 -2.51
CA LEU A 59 -20.57 -26.04 -1.46
C LEU A 59 -20.06 -26.38 -0.06
N GLN A 60 -19.66 -27.64 0.19
CA GLN A 60 -19.09 -28.07 1.46
C GLN A 60 -17.78 -27.35 1.77
N LYS A 61 -16.91 -27.16 0.77
CA LYS A 61 -15.65 -26.41 0.95
C LYS A 61 -15.93 -24.95 1.27
N ARG A 62 -16.88 -24.32 0.57
CA ARG A 62 -17.28 -22.93 0.88
C ARG A 62 -17.88 -22.79 2.28
N GLN A 63 -18.73 -23.73 2.70
CA GLN A 63 -19.24 -23.78 4.07
C GLN A 63 -18.10 -23.84 5.10
N HIS A 64 -17.16 -24.76 4.90
CA HIS A 64 -16.01 -24.92 5.78
C HIS A 64 -15.22 -23.62 5.89
N PHE A 65 -14.83 -23.01 4.77
CA PHE A 65 -14.06 -21.77 4.80
C PHE A 65 -14.84 -20.54 5.29
N CYS A 66 -16.17 -20.49 5.11
CA CYS A 66 -16.97 -19.44 5.76
C CYS A 66 -16.92 -19.57 7.29
N ARG A 67 -16.94 -20.80 7.82
CA ARG A 67 -16.79 -21.05 9.26
C ARG A 67 -15.39 -20.75 9.76
N GLU A 68 -14.36 -21.12 9.00
CA GLU A 68 -12.97 -20.78 9.33
C GLU A 68 -12.74 -19.27 9.35
N GLU A 69 -13.30 -18.53 8.38
CA GLU A 69 -13.23 -17.08 8.36
C GLU A 69 -13.83 -16.45 9.62
N VAL A 70 -15.02 -16.90 10.06
CA VAL A 70 -15.62 -16.45 11.32
C VAL A 70 -14.77 -16.85 12.53
N ARG A 71 -14.33 -18.12 12.60
CA ARG A 71 -13.52 -18.64 13.71
C ARG A 71 -12.23 -17.84 13.89
N LEU A 72 -11.48 -17.63 12.81
CA LEU A 72 -10.17 -17.00 12.82
C LEU A 72 -10.26 -15.51 13.13
N ASN A 73 -11.24 -14.81 12.54
CA ASN A 73 -11.38 -13.38 12.73
C ASN A 73 -11.98 -13.00 14.08
N ARG A 74 -12.81 -13.84 14.70
CA ARG A 74 -13.31 -13.58 16.07
C ARG A 74 -12.21 -13.47 17.13
N ARG A 75 -10.99 -13.96 16.85
CA ARG A 75 -9.82 -13.80 17.74
C ARG A 75 -9.44 -12.33 17.96
N LEU A 76 -9.68 -11.47 16.96
CA LEU A 76 -9.32 -10.05 16.97
C LEU A 76 -10.50 -9.10 16.67
N ALA A 77 -11.62 -9.64 16.20
CA ALA A 77 -12.84 -8.92 15.82
C ALA A 77 -14.12 -9.68 16.23
N PRO A 78 -14.27 -10.07 17.52
CA PRO A 78 -15.36 -10.93 17.98
C PRO A 78 -16.75 -10.34 17.71
N GLU A 79 -16.88 -9.03 17.92
CA GLU A 79 -18.14 -8.31 17.72
C GLU A 79 -18.46 -7.96 16.26
N THR A 80 -17.49 -8.12 15.36
CA THR A 80 -17.63 -7.82 13.94
C THR A 80 -18.11 -9.04 13.16
N TYR A 81 -17.57 -10.23 13.43
CA TYR A 81 -17.93 -11.47 12.73
C TYR A 81 -19.09 -12.18 13.42
N LEU A 82 -20.29 -12.03 12.86
CA LEU A 82 -21.55 -12.37 13.54
C LEU A 82 -21.96 -13.83 13.33
N ASP A 83 -21.99 -14.34 12.09
CA ASP A 83 -22.41 -15.72 11.83
C ASP A 83 -22.09 -16.19 10.40
N VAL A 84 -22.32 -17.49 10.14
CA VAL A 84 -22.41 -18.07 8.79
C VAL A 84 -23.86 -18.46 8.50
N LEU A 85 -24.48 -17.76 7.56
CA LEU A 85 -25.87 -18.00 7.16
C LEU A 85 -25.95 -18.90 5.93
N GLY A 86 -26.94 -19.79 5.90
CA GLY A 86 -27.31 -20.51 4.69
C GLY A 86 -28.08 -19.59 3.73
N VAL A 87 -27.86 -19.75 2.44
CA VAL A 87 -28.69 -19.15 1.39
C VAL A 87 -29.51 -20.25 0.75
N CYS A 88 -30.83 -20.15 0.86
CA CYS A 88 -31.76 -21.14 0.34
C CYS A 88 -32.39 -20.67 -0.97
N ARG A 89 -32.71 -21.64 -1.83
CA ARG A 89 -33.58 -21.41 -2.98
C ARG A 89 -35.01 -21.77 -2.60
N SER A 90 -35.92 -20.82 -2.70
CA SER A 90 -37.37 -21.01 -2.49
C SER A 90 -38.13 -20.92 -3.81
N ASN A 91 -39.43 -21.23 -3.77
CA ASN A 91 -40.34 -21.07 -4.92
C ASN A 91 -40.46 -19.61 -5.40
N THR A 92 -40.14 -18.65 -4.53
CA THR A 92 -40.25 -17.20 -4.80
C THR A 92 -38.90 -16.52 -5.05
N GLY A 93 -37.78 -17.27 -5.04
CA GLY A 93 -36.45 -16.74 -5.30
C GLY A 93 -35.38 -17.29 -4.36
N PHE A 94 -34.60 -16.39 -3.75
CA PHE A 94 -33.51 -16.72 -2.82
C PHE A 94 -33.73 -15.99 -1.49
N ALA A 95 -33.33 -16.61 -0.38
CA ALA A 95 -33.45 -16.02 0.96
C ALA A 95 -32.34 -16.47 1.91
N LEU A 96 -32.04 -15.66 2.93
CA LEU A 96 -31.15 -16.02 4.04
C LEU A 96 -31.88 -16.91 5.05
N ALA A 97 -31.27 -18.02 5.43
CA ALA A 97 -31.77 -18.91 6.46
C ALA A 97 -31.21 -18.48 7.83
N GLU A 98 -31.88 -17.54 8.50
CA GLU A 98 -31.49 -17.08 9.84
C GLU A 98 -31.80 -18.11 10.95
N ASN A 99 -32.62 -19.13 10.67
CA ASN A 99 -32.83 -20.34 11.50
C ASN A 99 -33.31 -21.49 10.59
N LEU A 100 -32.43 -22.44 10.24
CA LEU A 100 -32.69 -23.51 9.26
C LEU A 100 -33.97 -24.33 9.56
N PRO A 101 -35.02 -24.29 8.72
CA PRO A 101 -36.11 -25.27 8.79
C PRO A 101 -35.68 -26.61 8.18
N ALA A 102 -36.22 -27.71 8.70
CA ALA A 102 -36.02 -29.03 8.10
C ALA A 102 -36.68 -29.10 6.70
N GLY A 103 -35.86 -29.31 5.65
CA GLY A 103 -36.35 -29.56 4.28
C GLY A 103 -35.90 -28.57 3.21
N ASP A 104 -35.39 -27.39 3.57
CA ASP A 104 -34.90 -26.41 2.59
C ASP A 104 -33.49 -26.75 2.09
N ARG A 105 -33.30 -26.66 0.76
CA ARG A 105 -32.00 -26.92 0.13
C ARG A 105 -31.14 -25.65 0.15
N VAL A 106 -30.16 -25.62 1.06
CA VAL A 106 -29.08 -24.63 1.05
C VAL A 106 -28.29 -24.77 -0.26
N ILE A 107 -28.10 -23.64 -0.94
CA ILE A 107 -27.37 -23.57 -2.22
C ILE A 107 -26.06 -22.77 -2.12
N GLU A 108 -25.89 -21.95 -1.07
CA GLU A 108 -24.69 -21.17 -0.80
C GLU A 108 -24.60 -20.81 0.69
N TYR A 109 -23.42 -20.37 1.15
CA TYR A 109 -23.22 -19.83 2.50
C TYR A 109 -22.68 -18.39 2.43
N ALA A 110 -23.15 -17.54 3.35
CA ALA A 110 -22.72 -16.16 3.49
C ALA A 110 -22.17 -15.90 4.90
N VAL A 111 -20.99 -15.30 5.00
CA VAL A 111 -20.48 -14.74 6.26
C VAL A 111 -21.20 -13.41 6.52
N LYS A 112 -21.85 -13.27 7.68
CA LYS A 112 -22.52 -12.04 8.13
C LYS A 112 -21.61 -11.29 9.10
N MET A 113 -21.36 -10.01 8.82
CA MET A 113 -20.48 -9.14 9.62
C MET A 113 -21.15 -7.79 9.91
N LYS A 114 -20.74 -7.10 10.97
CA LYS A 114 -21.02 -5.66 11.11
C LYS A 114 -20.22 -4.86 10.08
N ARG A 115 -20.83 -3.84 9.48
CA ARG A 115 -20.13 -2.93 8.58
C ARG A 115 -19.20 -2.03 9.39
N LEU A 116 -17.90 -2.05 9.04
CA LEU A 116 -16.91 -1.16 9.62
C LEU A 116 -16.83 0.16 8.83
N PRO A 117 -16.69 1.31 9.51
CA PRO A 117 -16.57 2.61 8.85
C PRO A 117 -15.21 2.79 8.14
N GLU A 118 -15.24 3.16 6.87
CA GLU A 118 -14.04 3.28 6.02
C GLU A 118 -13.13 4.44 6.42
N ASP A 119 -13.71 5.54 6.87
CA ASP A 119 -13.04 6.74 7.37
C ASP A 119 -12.34 6.51 8.73
N ARG A 120 -12.53 5.33 9.31
CA ARG A 120 -11.89 4.89 10.56
C ARG A 120 -10.87 3.77 10.34
N MET A 121 -10.62 3.35 9.10
CA MET A 121 -9.55 2.41 8.78
C MET A 121 -8.19 3.06 9.01
N LEU A 122 -7.22 2.31 9.54
CA LEU A 122 -5.88 2.84 9.80
C LEU A 122 -5.23 3.37 8.52
N SER A 123 -5.45 2.71 7.39
CA SER A 123 -4.98 3.18 6.07
C SER A 123 -5.54 4.56 5.70
N PHE A 124 -6.80 4.86 6.06
CA PHE A 124 -7.41 6.17 5.85
C PHE A 124 -6.85 7.21 6.83
N LEU A 125 -6.76 6.86 8.12
CA LEU A 125 -6.31 7.77 9.19
C LEU A 125 -4.85 8.19 9.03
N VAL A 126 -3.98 7.26 8.59
CA VAL A 126 -2.60 7.56 8.20
C VAL A 126 -2.56 8.64 7.12
N GLY A 127 -3.41 8.52 6.09
CA GLY A 127 -3.47 9.48 4.99
C GLY A 127 -3.93 10.89 5.40
N GLN A 128 -4.61 11.03 6.55
CA GLN A 128 -5.04 12.31 7.10
C GLN A 128 -4.02 12.92 8.07
N GLU A 129 -2.89 12.26 8.34
CA GLU A 129 -1.93 12.65 9.39
C GLU A 129 -2.58 12.69 10.80
N VAL A 130 -3.65 11.90 11.03
CA VAL A 130 -4.44 11.85 12.28
C VAL A 130 -3.97 10.72 13.22
N VAL A 131 -2.80 10.12 12.97
CA VAL A 131 -2.30 9.01 13.78
C VAL A 131 -1.50 9.51 14.98
N LEU A 132 -2.00 9.21 16.18
CA LEU A 132 -1.34 9.54 17.44
C LEU A 132 -0.40 8.41 17.87
N PRO A 133 0.76 8.70 18.49
CA PRO A 133 1.66 7.67 19.02
C PRO A 133 1.00 6.69 20.00
N SER A 134 0.02 7.18 20.77
CA SER A 134 -0.79 6.35 21.68
C SER A 134 -1.55 5.24 20.96
N LEU A 135 -1.93 5.45 19.70
CA LEU A 135 -2.63 4.46 18.90
C LEU A 135 -1.71 3.31 18.49
N MET A 136 -0.50 3.60 18.00
CA MET A 136 0.47 2.57 17.62
C MET A 136 0.83 1.69 18.83
N LEU A 137 0.97 2.31 20.00
CA LEU A 137 1.14 1.58 21.26
C LEU A 137 -0.03 0.64 21.59
N ALA A 138 -1.27 1.09 21.40
CA ALA A 138 -2.45 0.28 21.67
C ALA A 138 -2.57 -0.91 20.68
N ILE A 139 -2.32 -0.68 19.39
CA ILE A 139 -2.27 -1.73 18.36
C ILE A 139 -1.18 -2.76 18.69
N ALA A 140 0.03 -2.29 19.01
CA ALA A 140 1.15 -3.14 19.40
C ALA A 140 0.82 -4.05 20.59
N LYS A 141 0.20 -3.50 21.64
CA LYS A 141 -0.22 -4.27 22.82
C LYS A 141 -1.27 -5.33 22.49
N LYS A 142 -2.28 -4.98 21.67
CA LYS A 142 -3.32 -5.92 21.23
C LYS A 142 -2.72 -7.08 20.43
N LEU A 143 -1.82 -6.77 19.49
CA LEU A 143 -1.11 -7.78 18.70
C LEU A 143 -0.19 -8.66 19.55
N ALA A 144 0.56 -8.09 20.49
CA ALA A 144 1.42 -8.85 21.38
C ALA A 144 0.62 -9.85 22.23
N SER A 145 -0.52 -9.41 22.79
CA SER A 145 -1.43 -10.30 23.54
C SER A 145 -2.01 -11.40 22.65
N PHE A 146 -2.39 -11.07 21.41
CA PHE A 146 -2.90 -12.05 20.45
C PHE A 146 -1.84 -13.10 20.10
N HIS A 147 -0.62 -12.67 19.79
CA HIS A 147 0.47 -13.58 19.44
C HIS A 147 0.92 -14.46 20.61
N GLU A 148 0.86 -13.97 21.85
CA GLU A 148 1.17 -14.78 23.05
C GLU A 148 0.21 -15.97 23.18
N MET A 149 -1.06 -15.78 22.83
CA MET A 149 -2.12 -16.80 22.88
C MET A 149 -2.22 -17.66 21.61
N ALA A 150 -1.60 -17.26 20.50
CA ALA A 150 -1.68 -17.96 19.23
C ALA A 150 -0.96 -19.33 19.27
N SER A 151 -1.45 -20.29 18.46
CA SER A 151 -0.92 -21.66 18.44
C SER A 151 0.53 -21.72 17.95
N VAL A 152 1.28 -22.70 18.46
CA VAL A 152 2.66 -23.04 18.09
C VAL A 152 2.79 -24.46 17.49
N GLU A 153 1.68 -25.14 17.25
CA GLU A 153 1.67 -26.56 16.89
C GLU A 153 2.45 -26.82 15.60
N ASN A 154 2.24 -25.98 14.58
CA ASN A 154 2.88 -26.10 13.26
C ASN A 154 4.09 -25.17 13.07
N SER A 155 4.66 -24.64 14.16
CA SER A 155 5.77 -23.70 14.11
C SER A 155 7.01 -24.24 13.38
N ARG A 156 7.34 -25.51 13.55
CA ARG A 156 8.48 -26.14 12.85
C ARG A 156 8.22 -26.36 11.36
N LEU A 157 6.97 -26.68 11.01
CA LEU A 157 6.60 -26.98 9.63
C LEU A 157 6.72 -25.73 8.74
N TYR A 158 6.25 -24.58 9.23
CA TYR A 158 6.17 -23.35 8.45
C TYR A 158 7.25 -22.33 8.78
N GLY A 159 7.80 -22.35 10.00
CA GLY A 159 8.79 -21.36 10.47
C GLY A 159 10.24 -21.80 10.35
N SER A 160 10.52 -22.99 9.81
CA SER A 160 11.91 -23.41 9.58
C SER A 160 12.58 -22.54 8.52
N LEU A 161 13.91 -22.42 8.59
CA LEU A 161 14.68 -21.70 7.57
C LEU A 161 14.38 -22.25 6.18
N ASP A 162 14.31 -23.58 6.02
CA ASP A 162 14.02 -24.21 4.73
C ASP A 162 12.65 -23.82 4.19
N ALA A 163 11.61 -23.80 5.04
CA ALA A 163 10.27 -23.37 4.64
C ALA A 163 10.23 -21.89 4.23
N ILE A 164 10.85 -21.02 5.04
CA ILE A 164 10.93 -19.58 4.76
C ILE A 164 11.72 -19.32 3.48
N ALA A 165 12.88 -19.96 3.32
CA ALA A 165 13.73 -19.83 2.14
C ALA A 165 13.05 -20.39 0.88
N ALA A 166 12.33 -21.52 0.97
CA ALA A 166 11.56 -22.06 -0.15
C ALA A 166 10.47 -21.07 -0.60
N ASN A 167 9.73 -20.48 0.33
CA ASN A 167 8.73 -19.46 0.03
C ASN A 167 9.36 -18.24 -0.65
N ILE A 168 10.47 -17.72 -0.11
CA ILE A 168 11.16 -16.55 -0.67
C ILE A 168 11.73 -16.85 -2.06
N ARG A 169 12.41 -17.98 -2.25
CA ARG A 169 12.93 -18.42 -3.55
C ARG A 169 11.82 -18.64 -4.59
N GLY A 170 10.68 -19.19 -4.18
CA GLY A 170 9.50 -19.31 -5.04
C GLY A 170 8.98 -17.96 -5.53
N ASN A 171 8.99 -16.93 -4.66
CA ASN A 171 8.64 -15.57 -5.07
C ASN A 171 9.61 -15.01 -6.11
N PHE A 172 10.92 -15.24 -5.97
CA PHE A 172 11.91 -14.83 -6.98
C PHE A 172 11.68 -15.54 -8.31
N GLU A 173 11.41 -16.85 -8.29
CA GLU A 173 11.18 -17.63 -9.51
C GLU A 173 9.94 -17.14 -10.27
N GLU A 174 8.81 -16.95 -9.58
CA GLU A 174 7.59 -16.40 -10.17
C GLU A 174 7.76 -14.96 -10.71
N THR A 175 8.73 -14.22 -10.17
CA THR A 175 8.98 -12.81 -10.52
C THR A 175 9.94 -12.64 -11.69
N ARG A 176 10.73 -13.67 -12.07
CA ARG A 176 11.70 -13.59 -13.18
C ARG A 176 11.09 -13.06 -14.49
N ARG A 177 9.85 -13.44 -14.79
CA ARG A 177 9.12 -12.99 -16.00
C ARG A 177 8.70 -11.51 -16.01
N PHE A 178 8.88 -10.82 -14.88
CA PHE A 178 8.57 -9.40 -14.71
C PHE A 178 9.80 -8.50 -14.71
N ILE A 179 11.00 -9.09 -14.83
CA ILE A 179 12.24 -8.34 -15.03
C ILE A 179 12.11 -7.49 -16.30
N ASP A 180 12.55 -6.25 -16.21
CA ASP A 180 12.45 -5.18 -17.22
C ASP A 180 11.01 -4.75 -17.57
N ARG A 181 10.03 -5.14 -16.73
CA ARG A 181 8.61 -4.77 -16.88
C ARG A 181 8.07 -4.05 -15.65
N THR A 182 8.23 -4.64 -14.48
CA THR A 182 7.82 -4.04 -13.19
C THR A 182 8.96 -3.98 -12.17
N ILE A 183 10.09 -4.63 -12.44
CA ILE A 183 11.32 -4.58 -11.65
C ILE A 183 12.53 -4.60 -12.60
N SER A 184 13.59 -3.84 -12.32
CA SER A 184 14.84 -3.96 -13.07
C SER A 184 15.63 -5.20 -12.65
N LEU A 185 16.49 -5.72 -13.53
CA LEU A 185 17.38 -6.82 -13.18
C LEU A 185 18.27 -6.47 -11.95
N LYS A 186 18.72 -5.22 -11.86
CA LYS A 186 19.56 -4.73 -10.77
C LYS A 186 18.84 -4.78 -9.41
N LEU A 187 17.61 -4.28 -9.34
CA LEU A 187 16.78 -4.37 -8.14
C LEU A 187 16.50 -5.83 -7.76
N PHE A 188 16.16 -6.66 -8.75
CA PHE A 188 15.89 -8.08 -8.55
C PHE A 188 17.09 -8.79 -7.90
N GLU A 189 18.27 -8.65 -8.48
CA GLU A 189 19.49 -9.32 -8.01
C GLU A 189 19.93 -8.84 -6.65
N ARG A 190 19.83 -7.53 -6.37
CA ARG A 190 20.18 -6.99 -5.05
C ARG A 190 19.28 -7.54 -3.95
N ILE A 191 17.97 -7.55 -4.16
CA ILE A 191 17.02 -8.07 -3.17
C ILE A 191 17.26 -9.58 -2.97
N ARG A 192 17.52 -10.31 -4.06
CA ARG A 192 17.84 -11.75 -4.01
C ARG A 192 19.10 -12.02 -3.21
N GLU A 193 20.20 -11.35 -3.50
CA GLU A 193 21.48 -11.56 -2.81
C GLU A 193 21.39 -11.18 -1.31
N TYR A 194 20.65 -10.11 -0.98
CA TYR A 194 20.40 -9.75 0.42
C TYR A 194 19.70 -10.88 1.19
N ASN A 195 18.65 -11.47 0.59
CA ASN A 195 17.92 -12.58 1.24
C ASN A 195 18.79 -13.83 1.37
N GLU A 196 19.51 -14.22 0.32
CA GLU A 196 20.41 -15.39 0.35
C GLU A 196 21.56 -15.21 1.35
N THR A 197 22.13 -14.00 1.44
CA THR A 197 23.14 -13.67 2.46
C THR A 197 22.55 -13.75 3.86
N PHE A 198 21.36 -13.18 4.08
CA PHE A 198 20.70 -13.22 5.37
C PHE A 198 20.46 -14.67 5.85
N PHE A 199 20.03 -15.56 4.96
CA PHE A 199 19.87 -16.99 5.29
C PHE A 199 21.17 -17.66 5.71
N ARG A 200 22.27 -17.42 4.99
CA ARG A 200 23.59 -17.99 5.30
C ARG A 200 24.12 -17.50 6.65
N GLU A 201 23.93 -16.22 6.95
CA GLU A 201 24.50 -15.57 8.14
C GLU A 201 23.66 -15.74 9.41
N ASN A 202 22.35 -16.03 9.28
CA ASN A 202 21.41 -15.99 10.41
C ASN A 202 20.65 -17.31 10.62
N ALA A 203 21.16 -18.45 10.16
CA ALA A 203 20.48 -19.75 10.27
C ALA A 203 20.09 -20.11 11.71
N ASP A 204 21.00 -19.90 12.66
CA ASP A 204 20.76 -20.14 14.10
C ASP A 204 19.66 -19.22 14.66
N PHE A 205 19.49 -18.03 14.08
CA PHE A 205 18.45 -17.10 14.49
C PHE A 205 17.07 -17.70 14.24
N PHE A 206 16.80 -18.25 13.06
CA PHE A 206 15.51 -18.87 12.75
C PHE A 206 15.20 -20.08 13.64
N ALA A 207 16.19 -20.93 13.91
CA ALA A 207 16.02 -22.07 14.83
C ALA A 207 15.67 -21.60 16.25
N ARG A 208 16.33 -20.53 16.71
CA ARG A 208 16.06 -19.90 18.01
C ARG A 208 14.65 -19.30 18.07
N ARG A 209 14.15 -18.67 17.00
CA ARG A 209 12.79 -18.14 16.95
C ARG A 209 11.73 -19.22 17.16
N ILE A 210 11.94 -20.42 16.61
CA ILE A 210 11.05 -21.57 16.87
C ILE A 210 11.13 -22.00 18.33
N SER A 211 12.33 -22.19 18.88
CA SER A 211 12.51 -22.69 20.26
C SER A 211 12.01 -21.70 21.33
N GLU A 212 12.06 -20.41 21.04
CA GLU A 212 11.49 -19.34 21.88
C GLU A 212 9.97 -19.16 21.67
N GLY A 213 9.33 -20.00 20.83
CA GLY A 213 7.90 -19.92 20.56
C GLY A 213 7.49 -18.61 19.88
N ARG A 214 8.33 -18.06 19.00
CA ARG A 214 8.07 -16.82 18.25
C ARG A 214 7.42 -17.06 16.89
N VAL A 215 7.40 -18.30 16.42
CA VAL A 215 6.62 -18.69 15.23
C VAL A 215 5.24 -19.11 15.69
N ARG A 216 4.19 -18.44 15.19
CA ARG A 216 2.81 -18.54 15.70
C ARG A 216 1.78 -18.55 14.56
N GLU A 217 0.59 -19.07 14.80
CA GLU A 217 -0.57 -18.95 13.89
C GLU A 217 -1.21 -17.55 13.97
N GLY A 218 -0.63 -16.60 13.24
CA GLY A 218 -1.04 -15.20 13.21
C GLY A 218 -2.26 -14.88 12.35
N HIS A 219 -2.30 -13.63 11.86
CA HIS A 219 -3.28 -13.11 10.90
C HIS A 219 -2.99 -13.59 9.47
N GLY A 220 -1.70 -13.65 9.12
CA GLY A 220 -1.20 -14.02 7.79
C GLY A 220 -1.24 -12.94 6.71
N ASP A 221 -1.91 -11.81 6.97
CA ASP A 221 -2.06 -10.70 6.02
C ASP A 221 -2.29 -9.35 6.70
N LEU A 222 -1.55 -9.09 7.78
CA LEU A 222 -1.76 -7.92 8.64
C LEU A 222 -1.29 -6.62 7.94
N ARG A 223 -2.26 -5.79 7.53
CA ARG A 223 -2.06 -4.50 6.86
C ARG A 223 -2.91 -3.40 7.50
N ALA A 224 -2.61 -2.14 7.21
CA ALA A 224 -3.36 -1.01 7.75
C ALA A 224 -4.82 -0.96 7.29
N GLU A 225 -5.13 -1.50 6.10
CA GLU A 225 -6.52 -1.60 5.62
C GLU A 225 -7.37 -2.61 6.41
N HIS A 226 -6.74 -3.49 7.18
CA HIS A 226 -7.36 -4.53 8.00
C HIS A 226 -7.52 -4.13 9.47
N ILE A 227 -7.24 -2.87 9.80
CA ILE A 227 -7.34 -2.32 11.16
C ILE A 227 -8.31 -1.15 11.15
N CYS A 228 -9.39 -1.24 11.93
CA CYS A 228 -10.42 -0.21 12.05
C CYS A 228 -10.54 0.30 13.49
N LEU A 229 -10.65 1.62 13.66
CA LEU A 229 -10.76 2.27 14.96
C LEU A 229 -12.20 2.69 15.25
N VAL A 230 -12.96 1.78 15.84
CA VAL A 230 -14.30 2.07 16.36
C VAL A 230 -14.20 2.30 17.87
N ASP A 231 -15.14 1.80 18.68
CA ASP A 231 -15.05 1.87 20.15
C ASP A 231 -13.81 1.12 20.70
N ASP A 232 -13.29 0.15 19.94
CA ASP A 232 -12.01 -0.56 20.16
C ASP A 232 -11.27 -0.70 18.81
N ILE A 233 -10.03 -1.19 18.86
CA ILE A 233 -9.24 -1.57 17.68
C ILE A 233 -9.76 -2.91 17.15
N VAL A 234 -10.34 -2.90 15.96
CA VAL A 234 -10.81 -4.12 15.28
C VAL A 234 -9.80 -4.51 14.21
N ILE A 235 -9.25 -5.73 14.29
CA ILE A 235 -8.35 -6.28 13.27
C ILE A 235 -9.06 -7.47 12.59
N PHE A 236 -9.21 -7.42 11.27
CA PHE A 236 -10.10 -8.31 10.51
C PHE A 236 -9.50 -8.76 9.17
N ASP A 237 -10.16 -9.69 8.49
CA ASP A 237 -9.73 -10.32 7.23
C ASP A 237 -8.46 -11.20 7.35
N CYS A 238 -8.37 -11.96 8.44
CA CYS A 238 -7.38 -13.02 8.63
C CYS A 238 -7.53 -14.11 7.55
N VAL A 239 -6.40 -14.57 6.99
CA VAL A 239 -6.36 -15.55 5.89
C VAL A 239 -6.93 -16.88 6.35
N GLU A 240 -8.09 -17.28 5.84
CA GLU A 240 -8.80 -18.48 6.30
C GLU A 240 -8.41 -19.77 5.57
N PHE A 241 -7.75 -19.65 4.41
CA PHE A 241 -7.65 -20.76 3.47
C PHE A 241 -6.28 -21.41 3.35
N ASP A 242 -5.23 -20.76 3.87
CA ASP A 242 -3.87 -21.29 3.83
C ASP A 242 -3.23 -21.07 5.21
N GLU A 243 -3.03 -22.18 5.92
CA GLU A 243 -2.41 -22.18 7.23
C GLU A 243 -0.92 -21.77 7.17
N GLY A 244 -0.22 -22.08 6.07
CA GLY A 244 1.17 -21.69 5.88
C GLY A 244 1.35 -20.19 5.64
N LEU A 245 0.29 -19.49 5.20
CA LEU A 245 0.28 -18.02 5.16
C LEU A 245 0.05 -17.41 6.55
N ARG A 246 -0.67 -18.10 7.45
CA ARG A 246 -0.91 -17.63 8.83
C ARG A 246 0.24 -17.95 9.77
N TYR A 247 0.87 -19.10 9.63
CA TYR A 247 2.01 -19.47 10.46
C TYR A 247 3.27 -18.73 10.02
N GLY A 248 3.87 -17.99 10.94
CA GLY A 248 5.13 -17.31 10.70
C GLY A 248 5.72 -16.77 11.98
N ASP A 249 6.97 -16.30 11.90
CA ASP A 249 7.56 -15.51 12.97
C ASP A 249 6.70 -14.26 13.20
N VAL A 250 6.39 -13.93 14.46
CA VAL A 250 5.66 -12.70 14.81
C VAL A 250 6.37 -11.43 14.30
N ALA A 251 7.70 -11.46 14.13
CA ALA A 251 8.45 -10.37 13.50
C ALA A 251 8.10 -10.22 12.01
N SER A 252 7.71 -11.31 11.32
CA SER A 252 7.20 -11.26 9.94
C SER A 252 5.85 -10.57 9.84
N GLU A 253 4.99 -10.81 10.82
CA GLU A 253 3.65 -10.22 10.89
C GLU A 253 3.70 -8.72 11.22
N ILE A 254 4.51 -8.34 12.22
CA ILE A 254 4.76 -6.93 12.55
C ILE A 254 5.54 -6.24 11.43
N GLY A 255 6.50 -6.93 10.81
CA GLY A 255 7.18 -6.45 9.61
C GLY A 255 6.21 -6.17 8.46
N PHE A 256 5.13 -6.95 8.31
CA PHE A 256 4.13 -6.69 7.27
C PHE A 256 3.37 -5.38 7.54
N LEU A 257 2.83 -5.20 8.75
CA LEU A 257 2.12 -3.97 9.10
C LEU A 257 3.03 -2.74 9.05
N SER A 258 4.25 -2.86 9.59
CA SER A 258 5.23 -1.77 9.56
C SER A 258 5.64 -1.40 8.12
N MET A 259 5.88 -2.41 7.26
CA MET A 259 6.16 -2.16 5.84
C MET A 259 4.99 -1.47 5.13
N ASP A 260 3.76 -1.82 5.48
CA ASP A 260 2.56 -1.19 4.93
C ASP A 260 2.42 0.27 5.39
N LEU A 261 2.73 0.57 6.66
CA LEU A 261 2.79 1.95 7.16
C LEU A 261 3.85 2.78 6.44
N ASP A 262 5.04 2.21 6.23
CA ASP A 262 6.09 2.83 5.41
C ASP A 262 5.62 3.08 3.97
N PHE A 263 4.89 2.13 3.38
CA PHE A 263 4.28 2.29 2.07
C PHE A 263 3.20 3.38 2.05
N LEU A 264 2.54 3.66 3.17
CA LEU A 264 1.61 4.78 3.30
C LEU A 264 2.32 6.12 3.62
N GLY A 265 3.65 6.10 3.80
CA GLY A 265 4.44 7.28 4.16
C GLY A 265 4.47 7.59 5.66
N ALA A 266 3.94 6.69 6.51
CA ALA A 266 3.90 6.82 7.96
C ALA A 266 5.13 6.17 8.62
N VAL A 267 6.32 6.71 8.31
CA VAL A 267 7.59 6.17 8.80
C VAL A 267 7.71 6.27 10.33
N ASP A 268 7.35 7.41 10.91
CA ASP A 268 7.44 7.59 12.37
C ASP A 268 6.43 6.68 13.11
N PRO A 269 5.13 6.59 12.72
CA PRO A 269 4.22 5.59 13.28
C PRO A 269 4.67 4.14 13.10
N ALA A 270 5.33 3.80 11.98
CA ALA A 270 5.89 2.47 11.76
C ALA A 270 6.97 2.15 12.81
N ALA A 271 7.90 3.07 13.05
CA ALA A 271 8.93 2.91 14.07
C ALA A 271 8.34 2.83 15.49
N GLU A 272 7.31 3.62 15.80
CA GLU A 272 6.61 3.57 17.08
C GLU A 272 5.93 2.22 17.32
N LEU A 273 5.27 1.66 16.29
CA LEU A 273 4.68 0.32 16.33
C LEU A 273 5.74 -0.74 16.63
N GLU A 274 6.88 -0.70 15.93
CA GLU A 274 7.98 -1.66 16.09
C GLU A 274 8.52 -1.67 17.52
N VAL A 275 8.83 -0.48 18.06
CA VAL A 275 9.33 -0.32 19.44
C VAL A 275 8.30 -0.76 20.47
N ALA A 276 7.04 -0.31 20.31
CA ALA A 276 5.96 -0.65 21.22
C ALA A 276 5.69 -2.16 21.25
N TYR A 277 5.72 -2.82 20.09
CA TYR A 277 5.50 -4.25 19.99
C TYR A 277 6.68 -5.04 20.59
N ALA A 278 7.92 -4.69 20.25
CA ALA A 278 9.10 -5.34 20.81
C ALA A 278 9.11 -5.29 22.34
N SER A 279 8.70 -4.14 22.92
CA SER A 279 8.53 -3.98 24.36
C SER A 279 7.42 -4.86 24.92
N ALA A 280 6.20 -4.79 24.34
CA ALA A 280 5.04 -5.54 24.82
C ALA A 280 5.23 -7.07 24.73
N ALA A 281 5.85 -7.55 23.65
CA ALA A 281 6.14 -8.95 23.40
C ALA A 281 7.43 -9.44 24.09
N ARG A 282 8.17 -8.56 24.79
CA ARG A 282 9.48 -8.84 25.39
C ARG A 282 10.43 -9.49 24.39
N ASP A 283 10.55 -8.88 23.21
CA ASP A 283 11.25 -9.43 22.05
C ASP A 283 12.29 -8.45 21.48
N PRO A 284 13.45 -8.29 22.13
CA PRO A 284 14.50 -7.38 21.65
C PRO A 284 15.13 -7.85 20.33
N ALA A 285 15.00 -9.15 19.99
CA ALA A 285 15.53 -9.74 18.77
C ALA A 285 14.75 -9.30 17.51
N LEU A 286 13.54 -8.79 17.68
CA LEU A 286 12.67 -8.35 16.59
C LEU A 286 13.31 -7.28 15.70
N ALA A 287 14.02 -6.31 16.30
CA ALA A 287 14.67 -5.22 15.56
C ALA A 287 15.66 -5.71 14.51
N ALA A 288 16.39 -6.80 14.79
CA ALA A 288 17.35 -7.38 13.85
C ALA A 288 16.66 -8.11 12.66
N LEU A 289 15.44 -8.61 12.86
CA LEU A 289 14.68 -9.34 11.84
C LEU A 289 13.79 -8.44 10.98
N LEU A 290 13.43 -7.25 11.48
CA LEU A 290 12.49 -6.36 10.81
C LEU A 290 12.92 -5.96 9.39
N PRO A 291 14.16 -5.51 9.14
CA PRO A 291 14.58 -5.19 7.77
C PRO A 291 14.42 -6.37 6.81
N PHE A 292 14.78 -7.57 7.25
CA PHE A 292 14.63 -8.80 6.47
C PHE A 292 13.17 -9.11 6.14
N TYR A 293 12.29 -9.10 7.14
CA TYR A 293 10.89 -9.41 6.91
C TYR A 293 10.15 -8.29 6.16
N LYS A 294 10.47 -7.01 6.38
CA LYS A 294 9.91 -5.89 5.62
C LYS A 294 10.36 -5.96 4.15
N CYS A 295 11.62 -6.33 3.89
CA CYS A 295 12.13 -6.62 2.56
C CYS A 295 11.31 -7.72 1.86
N TYR A 296 11.16 -8.87 2.52
CA TYR A 296 10.35 -9.99 2.02
C TYR A 296 8.89 -9.60 1.76
N ARG A 297 8.21 -8.97 2.71
CA ARG A 297 6.79 -8.62 2.59
C ARG A 297 6.53 -7.58 1.51
N ALA A 298 7.40 -6.58 1.37
CA ALA A 298 7.36 -5.64 0.26
C ALA A 298 7.53 -6.36 -1.09
N TYR A 299 8.47 -7.31 -1.18
CA TYR A 299 8.68 -8.08 -2.42
C TYR A 299 7.44 -8.90 -2.80
N VAL A 300 6.79 -9.56 -1.83
CA VAL A 300 5.54 -10.30 -2.05
C VAL A 300 4.45 -9.37 -2.60
N ARG A 301 4.30 -8.16 -2.05
CA ARG A 301 3.34 -7.17 -2.57
C ARG A 301 3.70 -6.72 -3.98
N GLY A 302 4.97 -6.49 -4.28
CA GLY A 302 5.47 -6.18 -5.63
C GLY A 302 5.14 -7.28 -6.64
N LYS A 303 5.31 -8.54 -6.26
CA LYS A 303 4.90 -9.69 -7.08
C LYS A 303 3.39 -9.72 -7.32
N VAL A 304 2.57 -9.54 -6.28
CA VAL A 304 1.10 -9.54 -6.41
C VAL A 304 0.62 -8.44 -7.34
N GLU A 305 1.14 -7.22 -7.22
CA GLU A 305 0.81 -6.13 -8.14
C GLU A 305 1.34 -6.38 -9.56
N SER A 306 2.46 -7.09 -9.72
CA SER A 306 2.95 -7.51 -11.05
C SER A 306 2.00 -8.50 -11.71
N LEU A 307 1.47 -9.48 -10.96
CA LEU A 307 0.45 -10.41 -11.46
C LEU A 307 -0.82 -9.66 -11.92
N LYS A 308 -1.32 -8.74 -11.09
CA LYS A 308 -2.48 -7.89 -11.43
C LYS A 308 -2.24 -7.08 -12.70
N SER A 309 -1.00 -6.65 -12.94
CA SER A 309 -0.66 -5.89 -14.15
C SER A 309 -0.78 -6.69 -15.45
N GLU A 310 -0.93 -8.02 -15.40
CA GLU A 310 -1.17 -8.88 -16.57
C GLU A 310 -2.63 -9.32 -16.73
N GLU A 311 -3.49 -9.05 -15.75
CA GLU A 311 -4.87 -9.52 -15.77
C GLU A 311 -5.67 -8.83 -16.87
N ARG A 312 -6.09 -9.63 -17.87
CA ARG A 312 -6.78 -9.10 -19.06
C ARG A 312 -8.14 -8.48 -18.75
N GLU A 313 -8.78 -8.94 -17.67
CA GLU A 313 -10.07 -8.45 -17.16
C GLU A 313 -9.95 -7.04 -16.55
N ILE A 314 -8.74 -6.63 -16.15
CA ILE A 314 -8.47 -5.28 -15.67
C ILE A 314 -8.24 -4.36 -16.87
N ALA A 315 -8.89 -3.19 -16.88
CA ALA A 315 -8.68 -2.17 -17.91
C ALA A 315 -7.20 -1.77 -18.01
N ASN A 316 -6.75 -1.34 -19.20
CA ASN A 316 -5.35 -0.93 -19.45
C ASN A 316 -4.79 0.03 -18.39
N GLU A 317 -5.61 0.99 -17.94
CA GLU A 317 -5.25 1.94 -16.90
C GLU A 317 -5.00 1.26 -15.54
N GLY A 318 -5.88 0.35 -15.14
CA GLY A 318 -5.71 -0.45 -13.93
C GLY A 318 -4.45 -1.31 -13.99
N ARG A 319 -4.12 -1.87 -15.16
CA ARG A 319 -2.87 -2.61 -15.37
C ARG A 319 -1.64 -1.72 -15.22
N ARG A 320 -1.64 -0.53 -15.83
CA ARG A 320 -0.54 0.45 -15.69
C ARG A 320 -0.36 0.89 -14.25
N LYS A 321 -1.45 1.15 -13.53
CA LYS A 321 -1.42 1.48 -12.10
C LYS A 321 -0.82 0.34 -11.30
N ALA A 322 -1.23 -0.91 -11.53
CA ALA A 322 -0.67 -2.08 -10.88
C ALA A 322 0.84 -2.23 -11.17
N SER A 323 1.30 -2.00 -12.40
CA SER A 323 2.75 -1.99 -12.73
C SER A 323 3.54 -0.96 -11.92
N LEU A 324 3.00 0.26 -11.76
CA LEU A 324 3.65 1.30 -10.94
C LEU A 324 3.62 0.96 -9.44
N GLN A 325 2.54 0.36 -8.94
CA GLN A 325 2.45 -0.14 -7.56
C GLN A 325 3.47 -1.26 -7.31
N ALA A 326 3.62 -2.18 -8.26
CA ALA A 326 4.62 -3.23 -8.21
C ALA A 326 6.04 -2.65 -8.09
N LEU A 327 6.39 -1.74 -8.99
CA LEU A 327 7.70 -1.08 -8.99
C LEU A 327 7.97 -0.37 -7.66
N ARG A 328 6.99 0.35 -7.11
CA ARG A 328 7.15 0.97 -5.80
C ARG A 328 7.42 -0.04 -4.69
N TYR A 329 6.68 -1.13 -4.65
CA TYR A 329 6.92 -2.17 -3.64
C TYR A 329 8.31 -2.78 -3.79
N PHE A 330 8.84 -2.92 -5.01
CA PHE A 330 10.23 -3.34 -5.20
C PHE A 330 11.25 -2.29 -4.78
N CYS A 331 11.01 -1.00 -5.05
CA CYS A 331 11.83 0.09 -4.49
C CYS A 331 11.83 0.04 -2.95
N LEU A 332 10.65 -0.14 -2.34
CA LEU A 332 10.48 -0.26 -0.89
C LEU A 332 11.20 -1.48 -0.32
N SER A 333 11.03 -2.65 -0.97
CA SER A 333 11.73 -3.88 -0.63
C SER A 333 13.23 -3.66 -0.62
N SER A 334 13.72 -2.97 -1.65
CA SER A 334 15.14 -2.73 -1.78
C SER A 334 15.70 -1.67 -0.86
N ARG A 335 14.89 -0.73 -0.38
CA ARG A 335 15.30 0.20 0.67
C ARG A 335 15.79 -0.54 1.92
N TYR A 336 15.12 -1.63 2.29
CA TYR A 336 15.49 -2.42 3.47
C TYR A 336 16.78 -3.23 3.31
N THR A 337 17.33 -3.32 2.10
CA THR A 337 18.63 -3.98 1.87
C THR A 337 19.81 -3.03 2.10
N LYS A 338 19.55 -1.73 2.30
CA LYS A 338 20.56 -0.68 2.46
C LYS A 338 20.67 -0.23 3.92
N ARG A 339 21.79 0.44 4.23
CA ARG A 339 21.91 1.27 5.44
C ARG A 339 21.18 2.60 5.22
N GLU A 340 20.98 3.36 6.31
CA GLU A 340 20.37 4.68 6.23
C GLU A 340 21.10 5.58 5.24
N ASN A 341 20.31 6.28 4.41
CA ASN A 341 20.85 7.21 3.42
C ASN A 341 21.39 8.45 4.13
N SER A 342 22.49 9.00 3.61
CA SER A 342 22.98 10.30 4.06
C SER A 342 21.97 11.42 3.72
N PRO A 343 21.95 12.53 4.47
CA PRO A 343 21.06 13.64 4.15
C PRO A 343 21.31 14.14 2.73
N LEU A 344 20.24 14.18 1.93
CA LEU A 344 20.27 14.54 0.50
C LEU A 344 18.99 15.31 0.16
N LEU A 345 19.12 16.36 -0.65
CA LEU A 345 17.99 17.11 -1.18
C LEU A 345 17.70 16.66 -2.62
N LEU A 346 16.58 15.97 -2.81
CA LEU A 346 16.09 15.58 -4.13
C LEU A 346 15.03 16.57 -4.60
N VAL A 347 15.28 17.26 -5.70
CA VAL A 347 14.32 18.17 -6.32
C VAL A 347 13.68 17.49 -7.53
N VAL A 348 12.44 17.04 -7.39
CA VAL A 348 11.67 16.48 -8.50
C VAL A 348 10.94 17.61 -9.20
N CYS A 349 11.27 17.82 -10.47
CA CYS A 349 10.86 19.00 -11.24
C CYS A 349 10.38 18.66 -12.65
N GLY A 350 9.78 19.64 -13.33
CA GLY A 350 9.23 19.48 -14.68
C GLY A 350 7.78 19.95 -14.81
N MET A 351 7.31 19.99 -16.06
CA MET A 351 5.98 20.50 -16.39
C MET A 351 4.84 19.67 -15.80
N ILE A 352 3.62 20.21 -15.86
CA ILE A 352 2.45 19.50 -15.37
C ILE A 352 2.21 18.20 -16.18
N ALA A 353 1.76 17.15 -15.50
CA ALA A 353 1.54 15.81 -16.07
C ALA A 353 2.78 15.11 -16.71
N THR A 354 4.01 15.60 -16.48
CA THR A 354 5.23 14.88 -16.88
C THR A 354 5.64 13.75 -15.92
N GLY A 355 4.86 13.44 -14.88
CA GLY A 355 5.12 12.28 -14.01
C GLY A 355 5.89 12.56 -12.71
N LYS A 356 6.09 13.83 -12.34
CA LYS A 356 6.76 14.25 -11.09
C LYS A 356 6.30 13.50 -9.85
N SER A 357 5.01 13.54 -9.54
CA SER A 357 4.48 12.91 -8.33
C SER A 357 4.63 11.40 -8.33
N THR A 358 4.62 10.76 -9.51
CA THR A 358 4.94 9.33 -9.64
C THR A 358 6.42 9.08 -9.32
N LEU A 359 7.34 9.88 -9.84
CA LEU A 359 8.77 9.77 -9.52
C LEU A 359 9.04 10.05 -8.03
N ALA A 360 8.50 11.14 -7.47
CA ALA A 360 8.65 11.48 -6.06
C ALA A 360 8.18 10.35 -5.13
N TRP A 361 7.08 9.68 -5.50
CA TRP A 361 6.52 8.55 -4.77
C TRP A 361 7.37 7.27 -4.85
N LEU A 362 8.01 7.01 -5.99
CA LEU A 362 8.98 5.92 -6.16
C LEU A 362 10.26 6.20 -5.38
N LEU A 363 10.75 7.44 -5.42
CA LEU A 363 11.93 7.87 -4.65
C LEU A 363 11.68 7.82 -3.15
N ALA A 364 10.50 8.21 -2.68
CA ALA A 364 10.14 8.10 -1.27
C ALA A 364 10.17 6.63 -0.80
N ALA A 365 9.69 5.70 -1.64
CA ALA A 365 9.79 4.28 -1.35
C ALA A 365 11.23 3.76 -1.37
N LEU A 366 12.06 4.24 -2.30
CA LEU A 366 13.46 3.83 -2.44
C LEU A 366 14.37 4.38 -1.33
N THR A 367 14.11 5.61 -0.87
CA THR A 367 14.98 6.35 0.06
C THR A 367 14.45 6.42 1.48
N GLY A 368 13.12 6.35 1.65
CA GLY A 368 12.45 6.70 2.91
C GLY A 368 12.36 8.21 3.18
N PHE A 369 12.76 9.06 2.24
CA PHE A 369 12.67 10.50 2.44
C PHE A 369 11.22 11.00 2.39
N PRO A 370 10.84 11.94 3.27
CA PRO A 370 9.56 12.61 3.18
C PRO A 370 9.46 13.43 1.90
N VAL A 371 8.25 13.47 1.33
CA VAL A 371 7.94 14.27 0.14
C VAL A 371 7.21 15.54 0.55
N ILE A 372 7.76 16.68 0.16
CA ILE A 372 7.13 17.99 0.33
C ILE A 372 6.61 18.43 -1.04
N ASP A 373 5.29 18.37 -1.20
CA ASP A 373 4.59 18.64 -2.46
C ASP A 373 4.08 20.09 -2.51
N SER A 374 4.38 20.78 -3.61
CA SER A 374 4.02 22.20 -3.78
C SER A 374 2.51 22.43 -3.83
N ASP A 375 1.71 21.51 -4.37
CA ASP A 375 0.25 21.65 -4.44
C ASP A 375 -0.37 21.48 -3.05
N ARG A 376 0.10 20.51 -2.25
CA ARG A 376 -0.30 20.33 -0.84
C ARG A 376 0.07 21.53 0.01
N VAL A 377 1.29 22.04 -0.12
CA VAL A 377 1.74 23.24 0.62
C VAL A 377 0.91 24.46 0.20
N ARG A 378 0.66 24.65 -1.09
CA ARG A 378 -0.16 25.74 -1.62
C ARG A 378 -1.57 25.73 -1.04
N LYS A 379 -2.24 24.57 -1.05
CA LYS A 379 -3.57 24.40 -0.46
C LYS A 379 -3.57 24.66 1.05
N LYS A 380 -2.57 24.15 1.78
CA LYS A 380 -2.41 24.40 3.22
C LYS A 380 -2.27 25.89 3.54
N LEU A 381 -1.43 26.62 2.78
CA LEU A 381 -1.27 28.07 2.94
C LEU A 381 -2.58 28.83 2.65
N ALA A 382 -3.39 28.34 1.72
CA ALA A 382 -4.68 28.92 1.38
C ALA A 382 -5.83 28.49 2.33
N SER A 383 -5.55 27.67 3.36
CA SER A 383 -6.58 27.04 4.21
C SER A 383 -7.63 26.23 3.42
N ILE A 384 -7.23 25.69 2.26
CA ILE A 384 -8.04 24.81 1.42
C ILE A 384 -7.69 23.36 1.79
N PRO A 385 -8.67 22.46 1.99
CA PRO A 385 -8.39 21.04 2.20
C PRO A 385 -7.53 20.48 1.05
N ALA A 386 -6.53 19.65 1.36
CA ALA A 386 -5.62 19.10 0.35
C ALA A 386 -6.34 18.35 -0.80
N THR A 387 -7.51 17.79 -0.51
CA THR A 387 -8.36 17.03 -1.43
C THR A 387 -9.34 17.89 -2.24
N ALA A 388 -9.53 19.17 -1.92
CA ALA A 388 -10.45 20.05 -2.62
C ALA A 388 -9.81 20.65 -3.89
N ARG A 389 -10.61 20.88 -4.95
CA ARG A 389 -10.21 21.70 -6.09
C ARG A 389 -10.18 23.16 -5.66
N ALA A 390 -9.12 23.89 -5.99
CA ALA A 390 -9.10 25.32 -5.73
C ALA A 390 -9.99 26.07 -6.74
N GLY A 391 -10.21 25.51 -7.94
CA GLY A 391 -11.09 26.10 -8.95
C GLY A 391 -10.58 27.43 -9.54
N GLU A 392 -9.34 27.81 -9.25
CA GLU A 392 -8.74 29.09 -9.64
C GLU A 392 -7.81 28.96 -10.86
N GLU A 393 -7.81 29.97 -11.73
CA GLU A 393 -7.01 30.03 -12.96
C GLU A 393 -5.50 30.17 -12.69
N TYR A 394 -4.67 29.64 -13.60
CA TYR A 394 -3.21 29.84 -13.64
C TYR A 394 -2.83 31.34 -13.53
N GLN A 395 -1.82 31.66 -12.70
CA GLN A 395 -1.35 33.02 -12.36
C GLN A 395 -2.33 33.91 -11.58
N ARG A 396 -3.42 33.34 -11.04
CA ARG A 396 -4.37 34.05 -10.16
C ARG A 396 -4.54 33.31 -8.83
N GLY A 397 -5.01 34.04 -7.82
CA GLY A 397 -5.27 33.50 -6.48
C GLY A 397 -4.08 32.73 -5.92
N ILE A 398 -4.26 31.44 -5.60
CA ILE A 398 -3.19 30.60 -5.06
C ILE A 398 -2.00 30.37 -6.03
N TYR A 399 -2.16 30.71 -7.31
CA TYR A 399 -1.10 30.61 -8.33
C TYR A 399 -0.49 31.97 -8.71
N SER A 400 -0.79 33.06 -8.00
CA SER A 400 -0.17 34.37 -8.25
C SER A 400 1.37 34.31 -8.08
N ALA A 401 2.09 35.29 -8.61
CA ALA A 401 3.55 35.35 -8.48
C ALA A 401 3.99 35.44 -7.00
N GLU A 402 3.27 36.22 -6.21
CA GLU A 402 3.48 36.40 -4.76
C GLU A 402 3.18 35.12 -3.99
N PHE A 403 2.04 34.47 -4.28
CA PHE A 403 1.67 33.22 -3.60
C PHE A 403 2.60 32.08 -3.99
N THR A 404 3.04 32.04 -5.25
CA THR A 404 4.05 31.10 -5.72
C THR A 404 5.36 31.31 -4.96
N GLN A 405 5.82 32.55 -4.81
CA GLN A 405 7.03 32.86 -4.03
C GLN A 405 6.90 32.37 -2.59
N LEU A 406 5.79 32.69 -1.91
CA LEU A 406 5.49 32.21 -0.56
C LEU A 406 5.48 30.67 -0.46
N THR A 407 4.93 30.00 -1.47
CA THR A 407 4.90 28.53 -1.54
C THR A 407 6.33 27.97 -1.59
N TYR A 408 7.20 28.48 -2.46
CA TYR A 408 8.59 27.99 -2.57
C TYR A 408 9.44 28.29 -1.33
N GLU A 409 9.24 29.44 -0.69
CA GLU A 409 9.88 29.74 0.61
C GLU A 409 9.43 28.76 1.69
N THR A 410 8.13 28.45 1.74
CA THR A 410 7.58 27.46 2.67
C THR A 410 8.09 26.04 2.39
N LEU A 411 8.24 25.67 1.11
CA LEU A 411 8.87 24.40 0.70
C LEU A 411 10.31 24.31 1.23
N LEU A 412 11.10 25.37 1.05
CA LEU A 412 12.49 25.39 1.49
C LEU A 412 12.59 25.30 3.02
N ILE A 413 11.83 26.10 3.75
CA ILE A 413 11.80 26.06 5.23
C ILE A 413 11.44 24.65 5.72
N SER A 414 10.49 23.99 5.07
CA SER A 414 10.06 22.64 5.42
C SER A 414 11.15 21.61 5.10
N ALA A 415 11.83 21.75 3.97
CA ALA A 415 12.96 20.90 3.58
C ALA A 415 14.13 21.04 4.57
N GLU A 416 14.45 22.27 5.00
CA GLU A 416 15.50 22.54 5.97
C GLU A 416 15.26 21.86 7.32
N LYS A 417 14.01 21.85 7.80
CA LYS A 417 13.66 21.14 9.05
C LYS A 417 13.97 19.64 8.96
N GLN A 418 13.71 19.02 7.81
CA GLN A 418 14.00 17.60 7.59
C GLN A 418 15.52 17.37 7.51
N LEU A 419 16.23 18.20 6.73
CA LEU A 419 17.68 18.13 6.59
C LEU A 419 18.40 18.33 7.93
N ALA A 420 17.94 19.27 8.75
CA ALA A 420 18.49 19.53 10.09
C ALA A 420 18.33 18.34 11.06
N SER A 421 17.35 17.47 10.83
CA SER A 421 17.16 16.22 11.58
C SER A 421 18.07 15.07 11.11
N GLY A 422 18.96 15.32 10.15
CA GLY A 422 19.83 14.29 9.55
C GLY A 422 19.12 13.40 8.54
N LYS A 423 17.87 13.74 8.14
CA LYS A 423 17.10 13.01 7.12
C LYS A 423 17.25 13.70 5.77
N GLY A 424 17.30 12.94 4.67
CA GLY A 424 17.11 13.53 3.34
C GLY A 424 15.66 13.94 3.10
N VAL A 425 15.39 14.66 2.01
CA VAL A 425 14.07 15.18 1.68
C VAL A 425 13.85 15.27 0.18
N ILE A 426 12.63 15.00 -0.26
CA ILE A 426 12.19 15.15 -1.65
C ILE A 426 11.28 16.37 -1.74
N VAL A 427 11.54 17.26 -2.70
CA VAL A 427 10.69 18.42 -2.99
C VAL A 427 10.10 18.24 -4.38
N ASP A 428 8.77 18.08 -4.46
CA ASP A 428 8.02 17.95 -5.72
C ASP A 428 7.35 19.28 -6.06
N ALA A 429 7.88 19.97 -7.08
CA ALA A 429 7.30 21.19 -7.61
C ALA A 429 7.60 21.34 -9.10
N THR A 430 6.94 22.28 -9.78
CA THR A 430 7.21 22.52 -11.21
C THR A 430 8.65 23.00 -11.45
N PHE A 431 9.16 23.88 -10.58
CA PHE A 431 10.44 24.60 -10.76
C PHE A 431 10.53 25.22 -12.17
N GLY A 432 9.62 26.17 -12.45
CA GLY A 432 9.53 26.83 -13.77
C GLY A 432 10.32 28.14 -13.88
N ASP A 433 10.93 28.61 -12.79
CA ASP A 433 11.63 29.89 -12.71
C ASP A 433 13.03 29.70 -12.11
N ARG A 434 14.04 30.28 -12.77
CA ARG A 434 15.45 30.24 -12.37
C ARG A 434 15.70 30.75 -10.95
N LYS A 435 14.87 31.67 -10.46
CA LYS A 435 15.00 32.17 -9.08
C LYS A 435 14.80 31.05 -8.06
N HIS A 436 13.92 30.10 -8.33
CA HIS A 436 13.65 28.95 -7.46
C HIS A 436 14.75 27.89 -7.56
N HIS A 437 15.35 27.68 -8.74
CA HIS A 437 16.53 26.82 -8.88
C HIS A 437 17.68 27.31 -8.01
N ARG A 438 18.02 28.60 -8.15
CA ARG A 438 19.09 29.26 -7.37
C ARG A 438 18.81 29.24 -5.88
N LEU A 439 17.55 29.44 -5.48
CA LEU A 439 17.15 29.40 -4.07
C LEU A 439 17.51 28.07 -3.42
N PHE A 440 17.15 26.94 -4.04
CA PHE A 440 17.43 25.61 -3.49
C PHE A 440 18.91 25.23 -3.61
N LEU A 441 19.57 25.54 -4.74
CA LEU A 441 21.02 25.31 -4.91
C LEU A 441 21.86 26.06 -3.87
N ASN A 442 21.64 27.37 -3.72
CA ASN A 442 22.39 28.20 -2.78
C ASN A 442 22.17 27.72 -1.34
N ARG A 443 20.94 27.31 -1.01
CA ARG A 443 20.64 26.84 0.33
C ARG A 443 21.29 25.50 0.63
N ALA A 444 21.20 24.54 -0.29
CA ALA A 444 21.89 23.26 -0.18
C ALA A 444 23.41 23.45 -0.01
N GLY A 445 24.02 24.33 -0.81
CA GLY A 445 25.43 24.72 -0.68
C GLY A 445 25.77 25.31 0.69
N SER A 446 24.93 26.21 1.22
CA SER A 446 25.13 26.81 2.56
C SER A 446 25.06 25.77 3.69
N LEU A 447 24.23 24.74 3.53
CA LEU A 447 24.08 23.63 4.47
C LEU A 447 25.10 22.50 4.24
N LYS A 448 25.89 22.58 3.15
CA LYS A 448 26.80 21.53 2.69
C LYS A 448 26.10 20.17 2.48
N ILE A 449 24.85 20.22 2.03
CA ILE A 449 24.05 19.04 1.70
C ILE A 449 24.06 18.85 0.18
N PRO A 450 24.29 17.64 -0.35
CA PRO A 450 24.19 17.40 -1.78
C PRO A 450 22.76 17.65 -2.28
N VAL A 451 22.63 18.13 -3.51
CA VAL A 451 21.34 18.38 -4.16
C VAL A 451 21.33 17.80 -5.56
N ILE A 452 20.23 17.18 -5.95
CA ILE A 452 20.04 16.61 -7.29
C ILE A 452 18.67 17.03 -7.80
N PHE A 453 18.64 17.67 -8.97
CA PHE A 453 17.44 18.02 -9.73
C PHE A 453 17.11 16.90 -10.70
N LEU A 454 15.97 16.27 -10.49
CA LEU A 454 15.40 15.20 -11.30
C LEU A 454 14.31 15.79 -12.19
N GLU A 455 14.64 16.07 -13.44
CA GLU A 455 13.73 16.73 -14.38
C GLU A 455 12.87 15.70 -15.13
N CYS A 456 11.62 15.56 -14.73
CA CYS A 456 10.66 14.68 -15.40
C CYS A 456 10.25 15.21 -16.77
N ARG A 457 10.53 14.42 -17.80
CA ARG A 457 10.17 14.66 -19.20
C ARG A 457 9.17 13.60 -19.68
N ALA A 458 8.30 14.02 -20.60
CA ALA A 458 7.34 13.17 -21.29
C ALA A 458 6.93 13.85 -22.61
N ASP A 459 6.59 13.05 -23.61
CA ASP A 459 6.10 13.57 -24.88
C ASP A 459 4.76 14.29 -24.74
N GLU A 460 4.54 15.31 -25.57
CA GLU A 460 3.35 16.17 -25.50
C GLU A 460 2.04 15.40 -25.63
N ASN A 461 2.02 14.39 -26.51
CA ASN A 461 0.89 13.50 -26.72
C ASN A 461 0.55 12.69 -25.46
N ILE A 462 1.55 12.34 -24.66
CA ILE A 462 1.38 11.61 -23.40
C ILE A 462 0.95 12.54 -22.29
N VAL A 463 1.52 13.74 -22.21
CA VAL A 463 1.08 14.77 -21.28
C VAL A 463 -0.41 15.05 -21.48
N ARG A 464 -0.84 15.26 -22.73
CA ARG A 464 -2.25 15.47 -23.07
C ARG A 464 -3.13 14.31 -22.60
N ARG A 465 -2.75 13.07 -22.93
CA ARG A 465 -3.49 11.87 -22.52
C ARG A 465 -3.60 11.76 -20.99
N ARG A 466 -2.51 11.99 -20.26
CA ARG A 466 -2.48 11.96 -18.79
C ARG A 466 -3.39 13.04 -18.18
N LEU A 467 -3.46 14.24 -18.77
CA LEU A 467 -4.38 15.29 -18.32
C LEU A 467 -5.85 14.92 -18.58
N GLU A 468 -6.16 14.38 -19.75
CA GLU A 468 -7.50 13.89 -20.10
C GLU A 468 -7.96 12.74 -19.18
N GLU A 469 -7.04 11.85 -18.79
CA GLU A 469 -7.28 10.77 -17.84
C GLU A 469 -7.56 11.31 -16.42
N ARG A 470 -6.71 12.21 -15.92
CA ARG A 470 -6.87 12.84 -14.59
C ARG A 470 -8.19 13.61 -14.47
N ALA A 471 -8.62 14.29 -15.54
CA ALA A 471 -9.89 15.01 -15.55
C ALA A 471 -11.12 14.10 -15.32
N LYS A 472 -11.03 12.81 -15.67
CA LYS A 472 -12.09 11.80 -15.46
C LYS A 472 -12.10 11.22 -14.05
N SER A 473 -11.02 11.40 -13.28
CA SER A 473 -10.90 10.89 -11.91
C SER A 473 -11.51 11.86 -10.90
N VAL A 474 -12.49 11.39 -10.13
CA VAL A 474 -13.10 12.16 -9.02
C VAL A 474 -12.13 12.33 -7.84
N ARG A 475 -11.15 11.43 -7.69
CA ARG A 475 -10.16 11.43 -6.58
C ARG A 475 -8.87 12.19 -6.91
N GLU A 476 -8.47 12.25 -8.17
CA GLU A 476 -7.27 12.98 -8.64
C GLU A 476 -7.66 14.32 -9.28
N ALA A 477 -8.44 15.08 -8.53
CA ALA A 477 -8.93 16.39 -8.89
C ALA A 477 -7.79 17.44 -8.93
N SER A 478 -6.88 17.31 -9.90
CA SER A 478 -5.87 18.32 -10.22
C SER A 478 -6.53 19.45 -11.02
N ASP A 479 -6.24 20.70 -10.69
CA ASP A 479 -6.72 21.88 -11.41
C ASP A 479 -6.06 22.01 -12.82
N ALA A 480 -5.17 21.08 -13.19
CA ALA A 480 -4.39 21.08 -14.41
C ALA A 480 -5.20 20.85 -15.69
N THR A 481 -5.25 21.85 -16.58
CA THR A 481 -5.82 21.68 -17.94
C THR A 481 -4.76 21.66 -19.04
N TRP A 482 -5.14 21.24 -20.24
CA TRP A 482 -4.28 21.30 -21.42
C TRP A 482 -3.85 22.74 -21.75
N GLU A 483 -4.75 23.71 -21.58
CA GLU A 483 -4.46 25.13 -21.76
C GLU A 483 -3.42 25.63 -20.75
N MET A 484 -3.49 25.15 -19.49
CA MET A 484 -2.47 25.46 -18.47
C MET A 484 -1.10 24.89 -18.84
N TYR A 485 -1.05 23.67 -19.37
CA TYR A 485 0.21 23.08 -19.88
C TYR A 485 0.81 23.95 -21.00
N GLN A 486 0.00 24.35 -21.97
CA GLN A 486 0.46 25.19 -23.09
C GLN A 486 0.98 26.56 -22.63
N ARG A 487 0.32 27.19 -21.65
CA ARG A 487 0.80 28.44 -21.04
C ARG A 487 2.10 28.23 -20.28
N MET A 488 2.14 27.23 -19.40
CA MET A 488 3.32 26.89 -18.60
C MET A 488 4.54 26.60 -19.48
N ARG A 489 4.37 25.91 -20.61
CA ARG A 489 5.45 25.63 -21.57
C ARG A 489 6.11 26.89 -22.13
N ARG A 490 5.35 27.98 -22.32
CA ARG A 490 5.91 29.26 -22.82
C ARG A 490 6.75 29.95 -21.75
N ASP A 491 6.36 29.81 -20.49
CA ASP A 491 6.96 30.50 -19.34
C ASP A 491 8.01 29.64 -18.62
N PHE A 492 8.16 28.36 -18.98
CA PHE A 492 9.05 27.42 -18.32
C PHE A 492 10.51 27.70 -18.67
N HIS A 493 11.30 28.05 -17.66
CA HIS A 493 12.74 28.21 -17.82
C HIS A 493 13.44 26.85 -17.83
N PRO A 494 14.31 26.57 -18.82
CA PRO A 494 15.07 25.33 -18.83
C PRO A 494 16.03 25.28 -17.65
N LEU A 495 16.33 24.07 -17.17
CA LEU A 495 17.25 23.81 -16.06
C LEU A 495 18.74 23.91 -16.46
N SER A 496 19.06 24.54 -17.60
CA SER A 496 20.41 24.52 -18.18
C SER A 496 21.46 25.29 -17.37
N GLU A 497 21.05 26.11 -16.41
CA GLU A 497 21.95 26.74 -15.44
C GLU A 497 22.33 25.86 -14.24
N ILE A 498 21.67 24.70 -14.06
CA ILE A 498 22.04 23.75 -13.02
C ILE A 498 23.23 22.92 -13.54
N PRO A 499 24.32 22.80 -12.77
CA PRO A 499 25.47 22.00 -13.18
C PRO A 499 25.07 20.55 -13.50
N GLN A 500 25.74 19.94 -14.48
CA GLN A 500 25.37 18.61 -14.99
C GLN A 500 25.45 17.52 -13.90
N GLU A 501 26.36 17.67 -12.94
CA GLU A 501 26.51 16.80 -11.77
C GLU A 501 25.31 16.89 -10.79
N HIS A 502 24.52 17.96 -10.88
CA HIS A 502 23.33 18.20 -10.05
C HIS A 502 22.03 18.07 -10.84
N HIS A 503 22.06 17.71 -12.13
CA HIS A 503 20.88 17.67 -12.99
C HIS A 503 20.78 16.34 -13.75
N LEU A 504 19.67 15.63 -13.54
CA LEU A 504 19.37 14.36 -14.18
C LEU A 504 18.00 14.43 -14.90
N PRO A 505 17.96 14.41 -16.24
CA PRO A 505 16.71 14.28 -16.97
C PRO A 505 16.17 12.85 -16.85
N ILE A 506 14.86 12.73 -16.58
CA ILE A 506 14.15 11.46 -16.35
C ILE A 506 13.06 11.28 -17.40
N ASP A 507 13.13 10.21 -18.18
CA ASP A 507 12.07 9.81 -19.10
C ASP A 507 11.03 8.98 -18.34
N THR A 508 9.88 9.60 -18.08
CA THR A 508 8.78 8.98 -17.34
C THR A 508 7.86 8.12 -18.20
N GLU A 509 8.20 7.92 -19.47
CA GLU A 509 7.43 7.14 -20.43
C GLU A 509 8.09 5.80 -20.73
N HIS A 510 9.34 5.82 -21.19
CA HIS A 510 9.97 4.64 -21.77
C HIS A 510 11.12 4.08 -20.93
N ALA A 511 11.80 4.92 -20.15
CA ALA A 511 13.03 4.54 -19.46
C ALA A 511 12.94 4.59 -17.93
N LEU A 512 11.75 4.69 -17.33
CA LEU A 512 11.60 4.89 -15.88
C LEU A 512 12.36 3.86 -15.03
N LEU A 513 12.36 2.57 -15.41
CA LEU A 513 13.12 1.54 -14.70
C LEU A 513 14.63 1.79 -14.77
N HIS A 514 15.13 2.07 -15.97
CA HIS A 514 16.54 2.36 -16.21
C HIS A 514 16.98 3.65 -15.50
N ASP A 515 16.16 4.69 -15.52
CA ASP A 515 16.46 5.96 -14.85
C ASP A 515 16.40 5.84 -13.33
N LEU A 516 15.56 4.95 -12.77
CA LEU A 516 15.61 4.63 -11.35
C LEU A 516 16.92 3.92 -10.97
N ASP A 517 17.42 3.00 -11.80
CA ASP A 517 18.71 2.35 -11.56
C ASP A 517 19.87 3.38 -11.58
N ARG A 518 19.78 4.42 -12.40
CA ARG A 518 20.73 5.56 -12.43
C ARG A 518 20.62 6.43 -11.19
N ILE A 519 19.41 6.80 -10.78
CA ILE A 519 19.20 7.60 -9.56
C ILE A 519 19.75 6.85 -8.36
N GLU A 520 19.52 5.54 -8.31
CA GLU A 520 20.03 4.68 -7.27
C GLU A 520 21.56 4.65 -7.15
N GLU A 521 22.31 4.82 -8.23
CA GLU A 521 23.79 4.92 -8.16
C GLU A 521 24.27 6.23 -7.53
N LEU A 522 23.39 7.24 -7.49
CA LEU A 522 23.65 8.54 -6.88
C LEU A 522 23.24 8.58 -5.40
N LEU A 523 22.47 7.59 -4.94
CA LEU A 523 21.96 7.44 -3.56
C LEU A 523 22.84 6.49 -2.75
#